data_AF-A0A9E1ZKZ8-F1
#
_entry.id   AF-A0A9E1ZKZ8-F1
#
_cell.length_a   1.000
_cell.length_b   1.000
_cell.length_c   1.000
_cell.angle_alpha   90.00
_cell.angle_beta   90.00
_cell.angle_gamma   90.00
#
_symmetry.space_group_name_H-M   'P 1'
#
loop_
_entity.id
_entity.type
_entity.pdbx_description
1 polymer ?
#
loop_
_entity_poly.entity_id
_entity_poly.type
_entity_poly.pdbx_seq_one_letter_code
_entity_poly.pdbx_strand_id
1 'polypeptide(L)'
;MKITKELLIKNDACREQVDLFCSVFPNGTRVTLATLQKARKNNLDIFWLEKVIPDSAWAKYNEVCNSAWAKYNEVRDPALAKYNEVSDSALVKAFS
;
A
#
# COMPACT_ATOMS: atom_id res chain seq x y z
N MET A 1 15.10 -1.96 5.53
CA MET A 1 15.50 -3.38 5.44
C MET A 1 16.20 -3.64 4.11
N LYS A 2 17.24 -4.49 4.07
CA LYS A 2 17.84 -5.00 2.83
C LYS A 2 17.25 -6.38 2.55
N ILE A 3 16.79 -6.59 1.32
CA ILE A 3 16.34 -7.87 0.78
C ILE A 3 17.53 -8.56 0.13
N THR A 4 17.76 -9.82 0.48
CA THR A 4 18.85 -10.64 -0.05
C THR A 4 18.34 -12.00 -0.48
N LYS A 5 19.12 -12.72 -1.30
CA LYS A 5 18.82 -14.09 -1.71
C LYS A 5 18.55 -15.00 -0.51
N GLU A 6 19.37 -14.87 0.53
CA GLU A 6 19.30 -15.67 1.75
C GLU A 6 17.98 -15.41 2.48
N LEU A 7 17.51 -14.16 2.48
CA LEU A 7 16.20 -13.81 3.06
C LEU A 7 15.06 -14.49 2.29
N LEU A 8 15.12 -14.52 0.95
CA LEU A 8 14.11 -15.20 0.14
C LEU A 8 14.10 -16.71 0.41
N ILE A 9 15.28 -17.35 0.42
CA ILE A 9 15.42 -18.79 0.70
C ILE A 9 14.89 -19.13 2.09
N LYS A 10 15.24 -18.32 3.10
CA LYS A 10 14.79 -18.52 4.49
C LYS A 10 13.26 -18.45 4.64
N ASN A 11 12.58 -17.75 3.74
CA ASN A 11 11.12 -17.58 3.76
C ASN A 11 10.42 -18.43 2.69
N ASP A 12 11.07 -19.51 2.25
CA ASP A 12 10.52 -20.52 1.33
C ASP A 12 10.02 -19.93 0.00
N ALA A 13 10.71 -18.91 -0.51
CA ALA A 13 10.41 -18.38 -1.84
C ALA A 13 10.65 -19.46 -2.92
N CYS A 14 9.74 -19.54 -3.89
CA CYS A 14 9.87 -20.46 -5.02
C CYS A 14 11.21 -20.26 -5.74
N ARG A 15 11.85 -21.37 -6.16
CA ARG A 15 13.18 -21.34 -6.79
C ARG A 15 13.24 -20.36 -7.98
N GLU A 16 12.21 -20.38 -8.83
CA GLU A 16 12.09 -19.48 -9.97
C GLU A 16 12.09 -17.99 -9.56
N GLN A 17 11.42 -17.65 -8.46
CA GLN A 17 11.39 -16.29 -7.92
C GLN A 17 12.74 -15.90 -7.30
N VAL A 18 13.44 -16.85 -6.67
CA VAL A 18 14.81 -16.62 -6.16
C VAL A 18 15.78 -16.36 -7.32
N ASP A 19 15.71 -17.16 -8.37
CA ASP A 19 16.58 -17.04 -9.54
C ASP A 19 16.31 -15.73 -10.30
N LEU A 20 15.03 -15.39 -10.49
CA LEU A 20 14.60 -14.12 -11.05
C LEU A 20 15.07 -12.94 -10.18
N PHE A 21 14.97 -13.06 -8.85
CA PHE A 21 15.45 -12.03 -7.94
C PHE A 21 16.95 -11.82 -8.08
N CYS A 22 17.74 -12.89 -8.14
CA CYS A 22 19.18 -12.83 -8.36
C CYS A 22 19.55 -12.23 -9.73
N SER A 23 18.75 -12.46 -10.77
CA SER A 23 18.93 -11.85 -12.08
C SER A 23 18.70 -10.32 -12.03
N VAL A 24 17.61 -9.89 -11.37
CA VAL A 24 17.20 -8.48 -11.32
C VAL A 24 18.04 -7.67 -10.30
N PHE A 25 18.44 -8.31 -9.19
CA PHE A 25 19.13 -7.73 -8.04
C PHE A 25 20.27 -8.64 -7.53
N PRO A 26 21.38 -8.79 -8.29
CA PRO A 26 22.45 -9.74 -7.96
C PRO A 26 23.10 -9.51 -6.59
N ASN A 27 23.15 -8.26 -6.12
CA ASN A 27 23.72 -7.89 -4.82
C ASN A 27 22.66 -7.65 -3.71
N GLY A 28 21.41 -8.06 -3.98
CA GLY A 28 20.24 -7.70 -3.20
C GLY A 28 19.82 -6.23 -3.39
N THR A 29 18.78 -5.81 -2.67
CA THR A 29 18.23 -4.44 -2.80
C THR A 29 17.58 -3.96 -1.50
N ARG A 30 17.49 -2.64 -1.28
CA ARG A 30 16.62 -2.07 -0.24
C ARG A 30 15.20 -1.92 -0.78
N VAL A 31 14.20 -1.93 0.11
CA VAL A 31 12.82 -1.65 -0.27
C VAL A 31 12.64 -0.14 -0.47
N THR A 32 12.48 0.26 -1.72
CA THR A 32 12.19 1.64 -2.16
C THR A 32 11.15 1.60 -3.27
N LEU A 33 10.53 2.75 -3.58
CA LEU A 33 9.57 2.82 -4.69
C LEU A 33 10.18 2.35 -6.02
N ALA A 34 11.37 2.86 -6.37
CA ALA A 34 12.03 2.51 -7.62
C ALA A 34 12.35 1.01 -7.73
N THR A 35 12.78 0.39 -6.63
CA THR A 35 13.10 -1.04 -6.61
C THR A 35 11.85 -1.91 -6.66
N LEU A 36 10.74 -1.49 -6.04
CA LEU A 36 9.45 -2.18 -6.13
C LEU A 36 8.88 -2.09 -7.55
N GLN A 37 8.99 -0.93 -8.19
CA GLN A 37 8.60 -0.75 -9.59
C GLN A 37 9.44 -1.62 -10.52
N LYS A 38 10.76 -1.66 -10.32
CA LYS A 38 11.66 -2.55 -11.08
C LYS A 38 11.30 -4.02 -10.86
N ALA A 39 11.00 -4.44 -9.62
CA ALA A 39 10.58 -5.81 -9.32
C ALA A 39 9.29 -6.18 -10.07
N ARG A 40 8.25 -5.36 -9.96
CA ARG A 40 6.97 -5.55 -10.70
C ARG A 40 7.17 -5.63 -12.21
N LYS A 41 7.97 -4.73 -12.78
CA LYS A 41 8.27 -4.73 -14.22
C LYS A 41 8.93 -6.04 -14.69
N ASN A 42 9.64 -6.72 -13.81
CA ASN A 42 10.30 -8.00 -14.10
C ASN A 42 9.48 -9.21 -13.62
N ASN A 43 8.20 -9.04 -13.26
CA ASN A 43 7.32 -10.11 -12.77
C ASN A 43 7.82 -10.81 -11.50
N LEU A 44 8.59 -10.10 -10.67
CA LEU A 44 8.83 -10.56 -9.30
C LEU A 44 7.55 -10.39 -8.51
N ASP A 45 7.12 -11.47 -7.88
CA ASP A 45 6.08 -11.39 -6.86
C ASP A 45 6.62 -10.50 -5.74
N ILE A 46 5.84 -9.50 -5.35
CA ILE A 46 6.19 -8.58 -4.25
C ILE A 46 5.28 -8.80 -3.03
N PHE A 47 4.22 -9.58 -3.14
CA PHE A 47 3.30 -9.84 -2.02
C PHE A 47 3.97 -10.63 -0.91
N TRP A 48 4.94 -11.48 -1.21
CA TRP A 48 5.71 -12.17 -0.18
C TRP A 48 6.47 -11.22 0.76
N LEU A 49 6.70 -9.95 0.36
CA LEU A 49 7.31 -8.96 1.24
C LEU A 49 6.50 -8.74 2.52
N GLU A 50 5.19 -8.97 2.49
CA GLU A 50 4.34 -8.90 3.68
C GLU A 50 4.82 -9.84 4.81
N LYS A 51 5.43 -10.98 4.45
CA LYS A 51 5.97 -11.95 5.41
C LYS A 51 7.30 -11.54 6.04
N VAL A 52 8.06 -10.67 5.38
CA VAL A 52 9.43 -10.32 5.80
C VAL A 52 9.60 -8.86 6.20
N ILE A 53 8.63 -8.00 5.86
CA ILE A 53 8.60 -6.61 6.31
C ILE A 53 8.39 -6.61 7.83
N PRO A 54 9.23 -5.87 8.58
CA PRO A 54 9.10 -5.82 10.04
C PRO A 54 7.84 -5.09 10.46
N ASP A 55 7.25 -5.48 11.60
CA ASP A 55 6.04 -4.86 12.16
C ASP A 55 6.15 -3.34 12.30
N SER A 56 7.35 -2.83 12.58
CA SER A 56 7.61 -1.39 12.67
C SER A 56 7.39 -0.64 11.35
N ALA A 57 7.56 -1.30 10.20
CA ALA A 57 7.25 -0.72 8.90
C ALA A 57 5.74 -0.74 8.62
N TRP A 58 5.03 -1.79 9.03
CA TRP A 58 3.56 -1.83 9.00
C TRP A 58 2.94 -0.74 9.88
N ALA A 59 3.47 -0.54 11.08
CA ALA A 59 3.02 0.52 11.99
C ALA A 59 3.14 1.91 11.35
N LYS A 60 4.27 2.20 10.70
CA LYS A 60 4.48 3.47 9.97
C LYS A 60 3.52 3.63 8.79
N TYR A 61 3.28 2.57 8.04
CA TYR A 61 2.30 2.59 6.95
C TYR A 61 0.90 2.94 7.49
N ASN A 62 0.47 2.24 8.54
CA ASN A 62 -0.84 2.45 9.16
C ASN A 62 -0.98 3.86 9.74
N GLU A 63 0.06 4.38 10.39
CA GLU A 63 0.08 5.76 10.90
C GLU A 63 -0.18 6.79 9.79
N VAL A 64 0.54 6.67 8.67
CA VAL A 64 0.37 7.57 7.52
C VAL A 64 -1.03 7.42 6.92
N CYS A 65 -1.52 6.20 6.73
CA CYS A 65 -2.85 5.93 6.18
C CYS A 65 -3.96 6.49 7.09
N ASN A 66 -3.87 6.27 8.40
CA ASN A 66 -4.85 6.77 9.36
C ASN A 66 -4.88 8.29 9.39
N SER A 67 -3.71 8.93 9.36
CA SER A 67 -3.61 10.40 9.29
C SER A 67 -4.23 10.96 8.00
N ALA A 68 -3.95 10.34 6.85
CA ALA A 68 -4.54 10.73 5.58
C ALA A 68 -6.07 10.54 5.58
N TRP A 69 -6.56 9.43 6.15
CA TRP A 69 -7.99 9.15 6.26
C TRP A 69 -8.71 10.15 7.16
N ALA A 70 -8.10 10.54 8.28
CA ALA A 70 -8.64 11.55 9.17
C ALA A 70 -8.81 12.90 8.46
N LYS A 71 -7.79 13.36 7.72
CA LYS A 71 -7.87 14.60 6.93
C LYS A 71 -8.92 14.54 5.83
N TYR A 72 -9.07 13.39 5.19
CA TYR A 72 -10.12 13.19 4.19
C TYR A 72 -11.52 13.31 4.82
N ASN A 73 -11.75 12.65 5.96
CA ASN A 73 -13.03 12.71 6.66
C ASN A 73 -13.35 14.12 7.16
N GLU A 74 -12.35 14.86 7.66
CA GLU A 74 -12.51 16.25 8.12
C GLU A 74 -13.08 17.17 7.04
N VAL A 75 -12.73 16.95 5.77
CA VAL A 75 -13.26 17.73 4.64
C VAL A 75 -14.56 17.12 4.10
N ARG A 76 -14.62 15.80 3.96
CA ARG A 76 -15.76 15.09 3.36
C ARG A 76 -17.02 15.26 4.20
N ASP A 77 -16.93 15.08 5.51
CA ASP A 77 -18.10 14.99 6.39
C ASP A 77 -18.93 16.27 6.44
N PRO A 78 -18.35 17.48 6.64
CA PRO A 78 -19.13 18.72 6.57
C PRO A 78 -19.66 19.02 5.16
N ALA A 79 -18.94 18.65 4.10
CA ALA A 79 -19.41 18.82 2.73
C ALA A 79 -20.62 17.92 2.44
N LEU A 80 -20.56 16.66 2.87
CA LEU A 80 -21.66 15.70 2.75
C LEU A 80 -22.88 16.15 3.55
N ALA A 81 -22.69 16.66 4.77
CA ALA A 81 -23.78 17.20 5.58
C ALA A 81 -24.52 18.34 4.88
N LYS A 82 -23.78 19.31 4.31
CA LYS A 82 -24.37 20.42 3.55
C LYS A 82 -25.11 19.94 2.30
N TYR A 83 -24.54 18.98 1.57
CA TYR A 83 -25.19 18.40 0.39
C TYR A 83 -26.51 17.74 0.76
N ASN A 84 -26.53 16.95 1.84
CA ASN A 84 -27.74 16.28 2.32
C ASN A 84 -28.80 17.29 2.74
N GLU A 85 -28.44 18.32 3.51
CA GLU A 85 -29.37 19.39 3.94
C GLU A 85 -30.06 20.07 2.75
N VAL A 86 -29.29 20.46 1.73
CA VAL A 86 -29.83 21.11 0.52
C VAL A 86 -30.71 20.16 -0.27
N SER A 87 -30.30 18.90 -0.39
CA SER A 87 -31.05 17.88 -1.12
C SER A 87 -32.38 17.57 -0.45
N ASP A 88 -32.38 17.40 0.87
CA ASP A 88 -33.59 17.16 1.66
C ASP A 88 -34.53 18.36 1.59
N SER A 89 -34.00 19.59 1.68
CA SER A 89 -34.81 20.81 1.52
C SER A 89 -35.45 20.90 0.13
N ALA A 90 -34.69 20.58 -0.93
CA ALA A 90 -35.19 20.58 -2.29
C ALA A 90 -36.27 19.51 -2.51
N LEU A 91 -36.08 18.32 -1.93
CA LEU A 91 -37.07 17.24 -1.96
C LEU A 91 -38.36 17.66 -1.28
N VAL A 92 -38.30 18.22 -0.07
CA VAL A 92 -39.49 18.71 0.63
C VAL A 92 -40.25 19.74 -0.23
N LYS A 93 -39.54 20.70 -0.83
CA LYS A 93 -40.15 21.70 -1.72
C LYS A 93 -40.78 21.13 -2.99
N ALA A 94 -40.25 20.02 -3.51
CA ALA A 94 -40.78 19.40 -4.72
C ALA A 94 -42.11 18.64 -4.48
N PHE A 95 -42.41 18.28 -3.23
CA PHE A 95 -43.57 17.49 -2.86
C PHE A 95 -44.54 18.21 -1.89
N SER A 96 -44.31 19.49 -1.60
CA SER A 96 -45.20 20.38 -0.84
C SER A 96 -46.03 21.27 -1.76
#